data_AF-A0A1Q6XHR8-F1
#
_entry.id   AF-A0A1Q6XHR8-F1
#
_cell.length_a   1.000
_cell.length_b   1.000
_cell.length_c   1.000
_cell.angle_alpha   90.00
_cell.angle_beta   90.00
_cell.angle_gamma   90.00
#
_symmetry.space_group_name_H-M   'P 1'
#
loop_
_entity.id
_entity.type
_entity.pdbx_description
1 polymer ?
#
loop_
_entity_poly.entity_id
_entity_poly.type
_entity_poly.pdbx_seq_one_letter_code
_entity_poly.pdbx_strand_id
1 'polypeptide(L)' 'MDDSKSATEGIPWAPAAEKRLENIPDFIRPMARREIERIAMERGAAQVTEAIMDETKTKFMNFM' A
#
# COMPACT_ATOMS: atom_id res chain seq x y z
N MET A 1 24.45 7.43 -6.00
CA MET A 1 23.89 6.60 -7.07
C MET A 1 22.55 6.09 -6.58
N ASP A 2 21.53 6.22 -7.44
CA ASP A 2 20.20 5.57 -7.42
C ASP A 2 19.32 5.81 -6.17
N ASP A 3 18.11 6.38 -6.23
CA ASP A 3 17.12 6.43 -7.29
C ASP A 3 16.27 7.72 -7.18
N SER A 4 16.48 8.67 -8.10
CA SER A 4 15.42 9.61 -8.44
C SER A 4 14.46 8.93 -9.40
N LYS A 5 13.34 8.43 -8.89
CA LYS A 5 12.20 8.04 -9.72
C LYS A 5 10.95 8.82 -9.30
N SER A 6 10.90 10.10 -9.65
CA SER A 6 9.62 10.81 -9.76
C SER A 6 8.91 10.27 -11.01
N ALA A 7 7.80 9.54 -10.86
CA ALA A 7 6.66 9.48 -11.79
C ALA A 7 5.79 8.23 -11.60
N THR A 8 4.83 8.33 -10.68
CA THR A 8 3.42 7.96 -10.91
C THR A 8 2.64 8.61 -9.77
N GLU A 9 1.60 9.41 -10.05
CA GLU A 9 0.74 10.04 -9.05
C GLU A 9 0.12 8.96 -8.11
N GLY A 10 0.83 8.61 -7.05
CA GLY A 10 0.44 7.61 -6.05
C GLY A 10 1.15 7.89 -4.73
N ILE A 11 0.50 7.61 -3.61
CA ILE A 11 1.06 7.88 -2.28
C ILE A 11 2.37 7.10 -2.11
N PRO A 12 3.47 7.71 -1.64
CA PRO A 12 4.74 7.01 -1.43
C PRO A 12 4.57 5.89 -0.41
N TRP A 13 5.31 4.80 -0.54
CA TRP A 13 5.23 3.66 0.39
C TRP A 13 6.39 3.67 1.37
N ALA A 14 6.14 3.20 2.59
CA ALA A 14 7.19 2.93 3.56
C ALA A 14 7.88 1.62 3.22
N PRO A 15 9.20 1.50 3.44
CA PRO A 15 9.95 0.29 3.14
C PRO A 15 9.40 -0.95 3.89
N ALA A 16 8.82 -0.75 5.08
CA ALA A 16 8.17 -1.81 5.83
C ALA A 16 6.83 -2.26 5.19
N ALA A 17 6.06 -1.33 4.61
CA ALA A 17 4.83 -1.64 3.89
C ALA A 17 5.11 -2.33 2.56
N GLU A 18 6.14 -1.91 1.81
CA GLU A 18 6.56 -2.56 0.57
C GLU A 18 6.96 -4.02 0.80
N LYS A 19 7.77 -4.30 1.82
CA LYS A 19 8.11 -5.69 2.19
C LYS A 19 6.89 -6.55 2.43
N ARG A 20 5.83 -6.01 3.04
CA ARG A 20 4.59 -6.74 3.27
C ARG A 20 3.80 -6.93 1.98
N LEU A 21 3.79 -5.94 1.08
CA LEU A 21 3.19 -6.05 -0.25
C LEU A 21 3.89 -7.12 -1.11
N GLU A 22 5.21 -7.26 -0.98
CA GLU A 22 5.99 -8.31 -1.64
C GLU A 22 5.61 -9.71 -1.15
N ASN A 23 5.22 -9.85 0.12
CA ASN A 23 4.71 -11.12 0.67
C ASN A 23 3.30 -11.47 0.16
N ILE A 24 2.57 -10.53 -0.45
CA ILE A 24 1.26 -10.79 -1.04
C ILE A 24 1.46 -11.47 -2.42
N PRO A 25 0.70 -12.54 -2.72
CA PRO A 25 0.75 -13.18 -4.03
C PRO A 25 0.47 -12.19 -5.18
N ASP A 26 1.17 -12.37 -6.32
CA ASP A 26 1.12 -11.45 -7.46
C ASP A 26 -0.29 -11.19 -8.01
N PHE A 27 -1.23 -12.14 -7.88
CA PHE A 27 -2.60 -11.96 -8.34
C PHE A 27 -3.43 -11.03 -7.45
N ILE A 28 -3.12 -10.95 -6.14
CA ILE A 28 -3.77 -10.02 -5.20
C ILE A 28 -2.97 -8.73 -5.06
N ARG A 29 -1.65 -8.77 -5.24
CA ARG A 29 -0.76 -7.60 -5.08
C ARG A 29 -1.28 -6.30 -5.72
N PRO A 30 -1.75 -6.27 -6.98
CA PRO A 30 -2.28 -5.05 -7.58
C PRO A 30 -3.61 -4.59 -6.97
N MET A 31 -4.48 -5.51 -6.51
CA MET A 31 -5.71 -5.17 -5.79
C MET A 31 -5.40 -4.61 -4.40
N ALA A 32 -4.54 -5.30 -3.64
CA ALA A 32 -4.11 -4.87 -2.32
C ALA A 32 -3.46 -3.48 -2.38
N ARG A 33 -2.51 -3.27 -3.30
CA ARG A 33 -1.86 -1.96 -3.49
C ARG A 33 -2.89 -0.84 -3.71
N ARG A 34 -3.86 -1.05 -4.63
CA ARG A 34 -4.92 -0.05 -4.90
C ARG A 34 -5.78 0.26 -3.68
N GLU A 35 -6.19 -0.77 -2.93
CA GLU A 35 -7.01 -0.57 -1.72
C GLU A 35 -6.22 0.17 -0.64
N ILE A 36 -4.95 -0.19 -0.45
CA ILE A 36 -4.07 0.45 0.53
C ILE A 36 -3.83 1.92 0.18
N GLU A 37 -3.55 2.24 -1.09
CA GLU A 37 -3.44 3.61 -1.57
C GLU A 37 -4.73 4.39 -1.36
N ARG A 38 -5.89 3.77 -1.59
CA ARG A 38 -7.19 4.38 -1.36
C ARG A 38 -7.40 4.73 0.11
N ILE A 39 -7.14 3.79 1.04
CA ILE A 39 -7.23 4.07 2.48
C ILE A 39 -6.25 5.17 2.89
N ALA A 40 -5.03 5.15 2.36
CA ALA A 40 -4.05 6.20 2.62
C ALA A 40 -4.57 7.58 2.16
N MET A 41 -5.16 7.68 0.97
CA MET A 41 -5.77 8.92 0.48
C MET A 41 -6.96 9.35 1.34
N GLU A 42 -7.87 8.42 1.69
CA GLU A 42 -9.03 8.70 2.56
C GLU A 42 -8.61 9.18 3.95
N ARG A 43 -7.48 8.69 4.47
CA ARG A 43 -6.89 9.13 5.73
C ARG A 43 -6.12 10.44 5.63
N GLY A 44 -5.88 10.95 4.42
CA GLY A 44 -4.98 12.09 4.19
C GLY A 44 -3.53 11.79 4.54
N ALA A 45 -3.13 10.51 4.48
CA ALA A 45 -1.78 10.09 4.80
C ALA A 45 -0.82 10.52 3.69
N ALA A 46 0.31 11.12 4.07
CA ALA A 46 1.36 11.48 3.13
C ALA A 46 2.14 10.26 2.62
N GLN A 47 2.03 9.10 3.27
CA GLN A 47 2.78 7.88 2.95
C GLN A 47 2.02 6.63 3.41
N VAL A 48 2.08 5.54 2.65
CA VAL A 48 1.58 4.21 3.05
C VAL A 48 2.49 3.61 4.10
N THR A 49 1.95 3.38 5.29
CA THR A 49 2.66 2.77 6.42
C THR A 49 2.07 1.40 6.76
N GLU A 50 2.73 0.66 7.64
CA GLU A 50 2.23 -0.62 8.16
C GLU A 50 0.85 -0.49 8.83
N ALA A 51 0.54 0.66 9.43
CA ALA A 51 -0.77 0.90 10.02
C ALA A 51 -1.89 0.86 8.95
N ILE A 52 -1.66 1.52 7.81
CA ILE A 52 -2.61 1.53 6.70
C ILE A 52 -2.74 0.14 6.08
N MET A 53 -1.63 -0.60 5.98
CA MET A 53 -1.63 -2.00 5.52
C MET A 53 -2.50 -2.89 6.43
N ASP A 54 -2.38 -2.73 7.75
CA ASP A 54 -3.11 -3.54 8.74
C ASP A 54 -4.61 -3.21 8.73
N GLU A 55 -4.96 -1.93 8.62
CA GLU A 55 -6.34 -1.48 8.40
C GLU A 55 -6.92 -2.05 7.10
N THR A 56 -6.14 -2.00 6.01
CA THR A 56 -6.57 -2.52 4.71
C THR A 56 -6.77 -4.04 4.78
N LYS A 57 -5.85 -4.77 5.40
CA LYS A 57 -5.94 -6.21 5.60
C LYS A 57 -7.19 -6.58 6.38
N THR A 58 -7.51 -5.85 7.45
CA THR A 58 -8.73 -6.05 8.24
C THR A 58 -9.99 -5.86 7.39
N LYS A 59 -10.03 -4.79 6.57
CA LYS A 59 -11.14 -4.56 5.62
C LYS A 59 -11.24 -5.65 4.56
N PHE A 60 -10.10 -6.08 4.01
CA PHE A 60 -10.02 -7.07 2.94
C PHE A 60 -10.48 -8.45 3.43
N MET A 61 -10.04 -8.86 4.63
CA MET A 61 -10.52 -10.09 5.28
C MET A 61 -12.01 -10.05 5.63
N ASN A 62 -12.57 -8.87 5.96
CA ASN A 62 -14.00 -8.75 6.23
C ASN A 62 -14.85 -8.79 4.94
N PHE A 63 -14.25 -8.55 3.78
CA PHE A 63 -14.93 -8.58 2.49
C PHE A 63 -14.92 -9.97 1.83
N MET A 64 -14.10 -10.89 2.34
CA MET A 64 -13.97 -12.28 1.90
C MET A 64 -14.79 -13.21 2.80
#